data_AF-A0A7J4RHT9-F1
#
_entry.id   AF-A0A7J4RHT9-F1
#
_cell.length_a   1.000
_cell.length_b   1.000
_cell.length_c   1.000
_cell.angle_alpha   90.00
_cell.angle_beta   90.00
_cell.angle_gamma   90.00
#
_symmetry.space_group_name_H-M   'P 1'
#
loop_
_entity.id
_entity.type
_entity.pdbx_description
1 polymer ?
#
loop_
_entity_poly.entity_id
_entity_poly.type
_entity_poly.pdbx_seq_one_letter_code
_entity_poly.pdbx_strand_id
1 'polypeptide(L)'
;MRSFLLALFILAAPLPIDGLVDKTEFEGKEVVLVNPNGNHWGQEEWGSLEDYGYIPLRLLTPSKLIAWKVDVDLTHPYAYEEDAPKALWKSIPSHHQQVRVVFEPGLP
;
A
#
# COMPACT_ATOMS: atom_id res chain seq x y z
N MET A 1 36.13 3.82 -11.21
CA MET A 1 35.36 3.65 -9.96
C MET A 1 34.79 5.00 -9.53
N ARG A 2 33.68 5.44 -10.12
CA ARG A 2 33.02 6.73 -9.83
C ARG A 2 31.54 6.63 -10.21
N SER A 3 30.75 5.88 -9.45
CA SER A 3 29.28 5.89 -9.59
C SER A 3 28.57 5.16 -8.43
N PHE A 4 29.03 5.34 -7.19
CA PHE A 4 28.32 4.81 -6.01
C PHE A 4 27.86 5.91 -5.03
N LEU A 5 28.47 7.11 -5.10
CA LEU A 5 28.09 8.23 -4.24
C LEU A 5 26.72 8.84 -4.59
N LEU A 6 26.30 8.82 -5.85
CA LEU A 6 25.01 9.39 -6.27
C LEU A 6 23.80 8.57 -5.76
N ALA A 7 23.91 7.25 -5.68
CA ALA A 7 22.82 6.39 -5.21
C ALA A 7 22.54 6.57 -3.71
N LEU A 8 23.58 6.85 -2.91
CA LEU A 8 23.44 7.04 -1.46
C LEU A 8 22.74 8.35 -1.09
N PHE A 9 22.87 9.40 -1.91
CA PHE A 9 22.23 10.69 -1.66
C PHE A 9 20.72 10.71 -1.93
N ILE A 10 20.22 9.82 -2.80
CA ILE A 10 18.78 9.73 -3.08
C ILE A 10 18.04 9.09 -1.89
N LEU A 11 18.71 8.21 -1.13
CA LEU A 11 18.08 7.52 0.01
C LEU A 11 17.96 8.40 1.27
N ALA A 12 18.81 9.41 1.42
CA ALA A 12 18.85 10.31 2.58
C ALA A 12 18.12 11.64 2.36
N ALA A 13 17.57 11.89 1.16
CA ALA A 13 16.76 13.06 0.92
C ALA A 13 15.45 12.95 1.74
N PRO A 14 15.06 13.99 2.51
CA PRO A 14 13.73 14.01 3.09
C PRO A 14 12.72 13.89 1.95
N LEU A 15 11.88 12.86 2.02
CA LEU A 15 10.77 12.72 1.09
C LEU A 15 9.98 14.04 1.14
N PRO A 16 9.77 14.75 0.02
CA PRO A 16 8.88 15.89 0.00
C PRO A 16 7.45 15.36 0.19
N ILE A 17 7.01 15.28 1.45
CA ILE A 17 5.65 14.85 1.80
C ILE A 17 4.67 16.03 1.64
N ASP A 18 5.19 17.27 1.61
CA ASP A 18 4.41 18.48 1.35
C ASP A 18 3.92 18.48 -0.11
N GLY A 19 2.63 18.16 -0.27
CA GLY A 19 1.94 18.12 -1.56
C GLY A 19 1.27 16.78 -1.90
N LEU A 20 1.44 15.73 -1.09
CA LEU A 20 0.84 14.41 -1.36
C LEU A 20 -0.64 14.29 -0.96
N VAL A 21 -1.22 15.30 -0.33
CA VAL A 21 -2.62 15.27 0.09
C VAL A 21 -3.40 16.28 -0.72
N ASP A 22 -3.83 15.86 -1.90
CA ASP A 22 -5.02 16.46 -2.50
C ASP A 22 -6.19 16.04 -1.61
N LYS A 23 -6.81 17.02 -0.94
CA LYS A 23 -7.92 16.83 0.00
C LYS A 23 -9.25 16.57 -0.71
N THR A 24 -9.22 16.33 -2.02
CA THR A 24 -10.35 15.73 -2.72
C THR A 24 -10.51 14.32 -2.17
N GLU A 25 -11.54 14.15 -1.33
CA GLU A 25 -12.07 12.91 -0.78
C GLU A 25 -11.52 11.65 -1.47
N PHE A 26 -10.55 11.01 -0.83
CA PHE A 26 -10.28 9.61 -1.11
C PHE A 26 -11.48 8.81 -0.56
N GLU A 27 -12.56 8.72 -1.34
CA GLU A 27 -13.76 7.92 -1.01
C GLU A 27 -13.47 6.41 -0.96
N GLY A 28 -12.25 6.02 -1.33
CA GLY A 28 -11.79 4.65 -1.23
C GLY A 28 -11.58 4.16 0.20
N LYS A 29 -11.45 2.83 0.32
CA LYS A 29 -11.17 2.17 1.59
C LYS A 29 -10.10 1.09 1.44
N GLU A 30 -9.36 0.88 2.51
CA GLU A 30 -8.46 -0.26 2.61
C GLU A 30 -9.27 -1.55 2.83
N VAL A 31 -9.00 -2.58 2.03
CA VAL A 31 -9.60 -3.92 2.13
C VAL A 31 -8.54 -4.99 2.07
N VAL A 32 -8.86 -6.17 2.58
CA VAL A 32 -8.06 -7.38 2.34
C VAL A 32 -8.73 -8.18 1.23
N LEU A 33 -8.02 -8.38 0.12
CA LEU A 33 -8.43 -9.28 -0.94
C LEU A 33 -7.88 -10.68 -0.67
N VAL A 34 -8.77 -11.67 -0.76
CA VAL A 34 -8.42 -13.07 -0.62
C VAL A 34 -8.65 -13.79 -1.94
N ASN A 35 -7.62 -14.46 -2.45
CA ASN A 35 -7.74 -15.31 -3.64
C ASN A 35 -8.43 -16.63 -3.23
N PRO A 36 -9.66 -16.93 -3.71
CA PRO A 36 -10.37 -18.14 -3.32
C PRO A 36 -9.88 -19.38 -4.08
N ASN A 37 -9.19 -19.20 -5.21
CA ASN A 37 -8.77 -20.27 -6.10
C ASN A 37 -7.28 -20.62 -5.95
N GLY A 38 -6.51 -19.77 -5.29
CA GLY A 38 -5.05 -19.84 -5.25
C GLY A 38 -4.47 -19.87 -3.84
N ASN A 39 -3.45 -20.71 -3.66
CA ASN A 39 -2.58 -20.64 -2.49
C ASN A 39 -1.68 -19.39 -2.51
N HIS A 40 -1.60 -18.68 -3.64
CA HIS A 40 -0.82 -17.46 -3.81
C HIS A 40 -1.46 -16.51 -4.83
N TRP A 41 -1.14 -15.22 -4.76
CA TRP A 41 -1.39 -14.25 -5.81
C TRP A 41 -0.29 -14.32 -6.88
N GLY A 42 -0.67 -14.59 -8.12
CA GLY A 42 0.23 -14.56 -9.27
C GLY A 42 0.57 -13.14 -9.70
N GLN A 43 1.67 -12.95 -10.45
CA GLN A 43 2.06 -11.64 -10.96
C GLN A 43 1.00 -11.04 -11.91
N GLU A 44 0.38 -11.86 -12.74
CA GLU A 44 -0.68 -11.42 -13.66
C GLU A 44 -1.93 -11.00 -12.89
N GLU A 45 -2.40 -11.82 -11.95
CA GLU A 45 -3.54 -11.51 -11.07
C GLU A 45 -3.28 -10.20 -10.31
N TRP A 46 -2.08 -10.05 -9.74
CA TRP A 46 -1.65 -8.84 -9.03
C TRP A 46 -1.64 -7.61 -9.94
N GLY A 47 -1.09 -7.73 -11.15
CA GLY A 47 -1.04 -6.65 -12.12
C GLY A 47 -2.42 -6.22 -12.63
N SER A 48 -3.37 -7.16 -12.68
CA SER A 48 -4.75 -6.90 -13.13
C SER A 48 -5.66 -6.27 -12.07
N LEU A 49 -5.21 -6.13 -10.82
CA LEU A 49 -6.05 -5.58 -9.73
C LEU A 49 -6.53 -4.15 -10.03
N GLU A 50 -5.69 -3.35 -10.68
CA GLU A 50 -6.03 -1.97 -11.06
C GLU A 50 -7.17 -1.92 -12.08
N ASP A 51 -7.25 -2.90 -12.99
CA ASP A 51 -8.34 -3.03 -13.97
C ASP A 51 -9.70 -3.27 -13.29
N TYR A 52 -9.69 -3.79 -12.05
CA TYR A 52 -10.86 -4.01 -11.22
C TYR A 52 -11.10 -2.88 -10.19
N GLY A 53 -10.31 -1.81 -10.22
CA GLY A 53 -10.42 -0.67 -9.30
C GLY A 53 -9.80 -0.91 -7.92
N TYR A 54 -8.83 -1.81 -7.83
CA TYR A 54 -8.05 -2.06 -6.62
C TYR A 54 -6.58 -1.74 -6.84
N ILE A 55 -6.02 -0.90 -5.99
CA ILE A 55 -4.59 -0.58 -6.01
C ILE A 55 -3.90 -1.48 -4.97
N PRO A 56 -3.08 -2.46 -5.36
CA PRO A 56 -2.44 -3.36 -4.42
C PRO A 56 -1.39 -2.62 -3.57
N LEU A 57 -1.41 -2.82 -2.25
CA LEU A 57 -0.50 -2.17 -1.31
C LEU A 57 0.59 -3.13 -0.81
N ARG A 58 0.20 -4.29 -0.27
CA ARG A 58 1.16 -5.32 0.20
C ARG A 58 0.54 -6.70 0.37
N LEU A 59 1.36 -7.74 0.28
CA LEU A 59 0.97 -9.10 0.69
C LEU A 59 0.90 -9.21 2.22
N LEU A 60 -0.11 -9.91 2.73
CA LEU A 60 -0.22 -10.36 4.12
C LEU A 60 0.21 -11.80 4.27
N THR A 61 -0.24 -12.63 3.34
CA THR A 61 0.17 -14.02 3.14
C THR A 61 0.26 -14.23 1.63
N PRO A 62 0.78 -15.36 1.15
CA PRO A 62 0.74 -15.64 -0.28
C PRO A 62 -0.68 -15.48 -0.88
N SER A 63 -1.73 -15.90 -0.19
CA SER A 63 -3.13 -15.85 -0.67
C SER A 63 -3.93 -14.60 -0.29
N LYS A 64 -3.37 -13.71 0.55
CA LYS A 64 -4.06 -12.50 1.04
C LYS A 64 -3.22 -11.26 0.80
N LEU A 65 -3.83 -10.20 0.29
CA LEU A 65 -3.18 -8.91 0.12
C LEU A 65 -4.05 -7.78 0.64
N ILE A 66 -3.41 -6.69 1.07
CA ILE A 66 -4.08 -5.42 1.32
C ILE A 66 -4.10 -4.64 0.01
N ALA A 67 -5.28 -4.12 -0.33
CA ALA A 67 -5.48 -3.21 -1.45
C ALA A 67 -6.28 -1.98 -1.04
N TRP A 68 -6.03 -0.88 -1.74
CA TRP A 68 -6.88 0.29 -1.71
C TRP A 68 -7.99 0.13 -2.74
N LYS A 69 -9.23 0.01 -2.29
CA LYS A 69 -10.42 -0.03 -3.13
C LYS A 69 -10.80 1.40 -3.48
N VAL A 70 -10.73 1.75 -4.75
CA VAL A 70 -10.90 3.15 -5.21
C VAL A 70 -12.33 3.66 -5.00
N ASP A 71 -13.32 2.78 -5.15
CA ASP A 71 -14.74 3.05 -4.96
C ASP A 71 -15.38 1.92 -4.12
N VAL A 72 -16.11 2.28 -3.06
CA VAL A 72 -16.72 1.35 -2.10
C VAL A 72 -17.72 0.37 -2.72
N ASP A 73 -18.33 0.73 -3.85
CA ASP A 73 -19.37 -0.05 -4.53
C ASP A 73 -18.80 -1.08 -5.52
N LEU A 74 -17.50 -1.02 -5.85
CA LEU A 74 -16.85 -2.01 -6.70
C LEU A 74 -16.80 -3.38 -6.01
N THR A 75 -16.69 -4.46 -6.77
CA THR A 75 -16.46 -5.80 -6.20
C THR A 75 -15.57 -6.57 -7.16
N HIS A 76 -14.50 -7.16 -6.63
CA HIS A 76 -13.61 -7.97 -7.44
C HIS A 76 -14.37 -9.20 -7.97
N PRO A 77 -14.30 -9.52 -9.27
CA PRO A 77 -15.12 -10.57 -9.87
C PRO A 77 -14.82 -11.98 -9.34
N TYR A 78 -13.60 -12.19 -8.86
CA TYR A 78 -13.12 -13.51 -8.44
C TYR A 78 -12.63 -13.58 -7.00
N ALA A 79 -12.41 -12.45 -6.33
CA ALA A 79 -11.79 -12.42 -5.00
C ALA A 79 -12.82 -11.89 -4.02
N TYR A 80 -12.74 -12.32 -2.76
CA TYR A 80 -13.63 -11.80 -1.73
C TYR A 80 -12.89 -10.81 -0.84
N GLU A 81 -13.65 -9.84 -0.32
CA GLU A 81 -13.17 -8.79 0.57
C GLU A 81 -13.33 -9.21 2.03
N GLU A 82 -12.27 -9.05 2.81
CA GLU A 82 -12.30 -9.00 4.27
C GLU A 82 -12.00 -7.57 4.75
N ASP A 83 -12.48 -7.21 5.93
CA ASP A 83 -12.11 -5.93 6.55
C ASP A 83 -10.61 -5.85 6.79
N ALA A 84 -10.00 -4.75 6.32
CA ALA A 84 -8.60 -4.53 6.59
C ALA A 84 -8.35 -4.35 8.10
N PRO A 85 -7.27 -4.94 8.64
CA PRO A 85 -6.92 -4.74 10.03
C PRO A 85 -6.79 -3.25 10.32
N LYS A 86 -7.46 -2.78 11.37
CA LYS A 86 -7.34 -1.38 11.78
C LYS A 86 -5.88 -1.12 12.15
N ALA A 87 -5.16 -0.39 11.30
CA ALA A 87 -3.87 0.13 11.68
C ALA A 87 -4.05 0.93 12.98
N LEU A 88 -3.19 0.66 13.97
CA LEU A 88 -3.17 1.37 15.25
C LEU A 88 -3.02 2.89 15.06
N TRP A 89 -2.51 3.30 13.90
CA TRP A 89 -2.25 4.68 13.56
C TRP A 89 -2.42 4.89 12.05
N LYS A 90 -3.30 5.82 11.65
CA LYS A 90 -3.69 6.13 10.25
C LYS A 90 -3.52 7.61 9.87
N SER A 91 -2.89 8.42 10.72
CA SER A 91 -2.79 9.87 10.51
C SER A 91 -1.35 10.29 10.20
N ILE A 92 -1.18 11.52 9.70
CA ILE A 92 0.12 12.19 9.67
C ILE A 92 0.52 12.52 11.13
N PRO A 93 1.80 12.43 11.51
CA PRO A 93 2.23 12.87 12.85
C PRO A 93 1.91 14.35 13.03
N SER A 94 1.41 14.72 14.21
CA SER A 94 1.26 16.13 14.54
C SER A 94 2.63 16.80 14.73
N HIS A 95 2.68 18.13 14.63
CA HIS A 95 3.89 18.89 14.90
C HIS A 95 4.48 18.50 16.27
N HIS A 96 5.77 18.18 16.33
CA HIS A 96 6.50 17.69 17.51
C HIS A 96 6.16 16.26 18.02
N GLN A 97 5.30 15.50 17.34
CA GLN A 97 5.07 14.11 17.68
C GLN A 97 6.23 13.24 17.18
N GLN A 98 6.89 12.53 18.09
CA GLN A 98 7.84 11.49 17.72
C GLN A 98 7.10 10.19 17.45
N VAL A 99 7.27 9.63 16.26
CA VAL A 99 6.75 8.32 15.88
C VAL A 99 7.89 7.41 15.45
N ARG A 100 7.78 6.13 15.77
CA ARG A 100 8.68 5.10 15.24
C ARG A 100 7.97 4.44 14.06
N VAL A 101 8.45 4.70 12.85
CA VAL A 101 7.99 4.01 11.64
C VAL A 101 8.89 2.79 11.42
N VAL A 102 8.28 1.62 11.22
CA VAL A 102 8.99 0.38 10.91
C VAL A 102 8.60 -0.03 9.50
N PHE A 103 9.59 -0.18 8.62
CA PHE A 103 9.41 -0.66 7.26
C PHE A 103 9.79 -2.14 7.18
N GLU A 104 9.07 -2.91 6.37
CA GLU A 104 9.41 -4.29 6.05
C GLU A 104 9.45 -4.47 4.52
N PRO A 105 10.61 -4.77 3.91
CA PRO A 105 11.92 -4.90 4.55
C PRO A 105 12.42 -3.57 5.14
N GLY A 106 13.32 -3.64 6.13
CA GLY A 106 13.88 -2.47 6.79
C GLY A 106 14.54 -1.51 5.79
N LEU A 107 14.46 -0.22 6.06
CA LEU A 107 15.16 0.78 5.27
C LEU A 107 16.69 0.50 5.31
N PRO A 108 17.41 0.66 4.17
CA PRO A 108 18.85 0.45 4.12
C PRO A 108 19.65 1.41 5.00
#